data_AF-A0A2S6GVE2-F1
#
_entry.id   AF-A0A2S6GVE2-F1
#
_cell.length_a   1.000
_cell.length_b   1.000
_cell.length_c   1.000
_cell.angle_alpha   90.00
_cell.angle_beta   90.00
_cell.angle_gamma   90.00
#
_symmetry.space_group_name_H-M   'P 1'
#
loop_
_entity.id
_entity.type
_entity.pdbx_description
1 polymer ?
#
loop_
_entity_poly.entity_id
_entity_poly.type
_entity_poly.pdbx_seq_one_letter_code
_entity_poly.pdbx_strand_id
1 'polypeptide(L)' 'MNIETIRHEALSLPPQERAQLAEQLLSSLDDLSDTEIEQLWFQEAAHRASELDQGLVQRIPADVVRREAQALLK' A
#
# COMPACT_ATOMS: atom_id res chain seq x y z
N MET A 1 8.20 -10.06 -20.09
CA MET A 1 8.60 -8.83 -19.37
C MET A 1 8.50 -9.13 -17.88
N ASN A 2 9.47 -8.74 -17.05
CA ASN A 2 9.40 -8.91 -15.59
C ASN A 2 9.25 -7.54 -14.90
N ILE A 3 8.92 -7.52 -13.60
CA ILE A 3 8.72 -6.28 -12.82
C ILE A 3 9.97 -5.40 -12.83
N GLU A 4 11.17 -6.00 -12.79
CA GLU A 4 12.44 -5.27 -12.79
C GLU A 4 12.63 -4.46 -14.08
N THR A 5 12.35 -5.07 -15.24
CA THR A 5 12.40 -4.40 -16.54
C THR A 5 11.37 -3.28 -16.63
N ILE A 6 10.11 -3.54 -16.22
CA ILE A 6 9.04 -2.54 -16.24
C ILE A 6 9.39 -1.35 -15.33
N ARG A 7 9.94 -1.61 -14.13
CA ARG A 7 10.36 -0.57 -13.20
C ARG A 7 11.50 0.26 -13.79
N HIS A 8 12.49 -0.40 -14.39
CA HIS A 8 13.62 0.30 -15.02
C HIS A 8 13.16 1.23 -16.14
N GLU A 9 12.26 0.76 -17.00
CA GLU A 9 11.69 1.56 -18.08
C GLU A 9 10.82 2.70 -17.55
N ALA A 10 9.96 2.46 -16.56
CA ALA A 10 9.14 3.51 -15.95
C ALA A 10 9.98 4.60 -15.27
N LEU A 11 11.11 4.23 -14.66
CA LEU A 11 12.04 5.16 -14.02
C LEU A 11 12.90 5.93 -15.02
N SER A 12 13.09 5.44 -16.24
CA SER A 12 13.84 6.13 -17.30
C SER A 12 13.02 7.23 -18.00
N LEU A 13 11.70 7.25 -17.81
CA LEU A 13 10.82 8.30 -18.35
C LEU A 13 11.15 9.69 -17.79
N PRO A 14 10.89 10.78 -18.55
CA PRO A 14 10.90 12.14 -18.03
C PRO A 14 9.96 12.29 -16.83
N PRO A 15 10.23 13.22 -15.88
CA PRO A 15 9.42 13.39 -14.68
C PRO A 15 7.92 13.56 -14.93
N GLN A 16 7.54 14.29 -15.98
CA GLN A 16 6.15 14.54 -16.35
C GLN A 16 5.43 13.23 -16.77
N GLU A 17 6.06 12.45 -17.65
CA GLU A 17 5.51 11.19 -18.16
C GLU A 17 5.46 10.13 -17.07
N ARG A 18 6.47 10.08 -16.18
CA ARG A 18 6.46 9.21 -15.02
C ARG A 18 5.32 9.55 -14.05
N ALA A 19 5.05 10.83 -13.82
CA ALA A 19 3.93 11.25 -12.97
C ALA A 19 2.59 10.84 -13.59
N GLN A 20 2.42 11.02 -14.89
CA GLN A 20 1.22 10.57 -15.62
C GLN A 20 1.05 9.06 -15.56
N LEU A 21 2.11 8.28 -15.77
CA LEU A 21 2.07 6.83 -15.66
C LEU A 21 1.71 6.38 -14.23
N ALA A 22 2.26 7.05 -13.22
CA ALA A 22 1.94 6.75 -11.82
C ALA A 22 0.46 7.03 -11.50
N GLU A 23 -0.09 8.14 -12.00
CA GLU A 23 -1.52 8.45 -11.87
C GLU A 23 -2.38 7.37 -12.52
N GLN A 24 -2.09 6.99 -13.76
CA GLN A 24 -2.83 5.94 -14.48
C GLN A 24 -2.78 4.59 -13.76
N LEU A 25 -1.61 4.21 -13.27
CA LEU A 25 -1.45 2.97 -12.49
C LEU A 25 -2.25 3.04 -11.20
N LEU A 26 -2.26 4.17 -10.49
CA LEU A 26 -3.06 4.34 -9.28
C LEU A 26 -4.56 4.25 -9.58
N SER A 27 -5.05 4.97 -10.60
CA SER A 27 -6.46 4.92 -10.98
C SER A 27 -6.90 3.52 -11.42
N SER A 28 -6.00 2.73 -12.03
CA SER A 28 -6.34 1.35 -12.39
C SER A 28 -6.61 0.44 -11.18
N LEU A 29 -6.15 0.82 -9.98
CA LEU A 29 -6.47 0.10 -8.74
C LEU A 29 -7.88 0.42 -8.24
N ASP A 30 -8.42 1.59 -8.59
CA ASP A 30 -9.78 1.98 -8.22
C ASP A 30 -10.84 1.23 -9.08
N ASP A 31 -10.43 0.69 -10.22
CA ASP A 31 -11.29 -0.12 -11.11
C ASP A 31 -11.39 -1.59 -10.68
N LEU A 32 -10.71 -2.00 -9.60
CA LEU A 32 -10.79 -3.37 -9.08
C LEU A 32 -12.18 -3.67 -8.53
N SER A 33 -12.65 -4.90 -8.74
CA SER A 33 -13.90 -5.34 -8.13
C SER A 33 -13.75 -5.50 -6.61
N ASP A 34 -14.87 -5.37 -5.88
CA ASP A 34 -14.89 -5.59 -4.42
C ASP A 34 -14.26 -6.94 -4.01
N THR A 35 -14.42 -7.97 -4.85
CA THR A 35 -13.84 -9.30 -4.59
C THR A 35 -12.32 -9.30 -4.71
N GLU A 36 -11.76 -8.60 -5.70
CA GLU A 36 -10.31 -8.45 -5.86
C GLU A 36 -9.73 -7.61 -4.71
N ILE A 37 -10.43 -6.53 -4.33
CA ILE A 37 -10.08 -5.69 -3.19
C ILE A 37 -10.03 -6.52 -1.90
N GLU A 38 -11.08 -7.30 -1.61
CA GLU A 38 -11.12 -8.17 -0.41
C GLU A 38 -9.96 -9.17 -0.38
N GLN A 39 -9.63 -9.79 -1.52
CA GLN A 39 -8.53 -10.73 -1.62
C GLN A 39 -7.17 -10.07 -1.34
N LEU A 40 -6.94 -8.88 -1.91
CA LEU A 40 -5.71 -8.11 -1.67
C LEU A 40 -5.59 -7.68 -0.20
N TRP A 41 -6.69 -7.22 0.41
CA TRP A 41 -6.71 -6.88 1.84
C TRP A 41 -6.46 -8.08 2.74
N PHE A 42 -7.00 -9.25 2.41
CA PHE A 42 -6.75 -10.47 3.17
C PHE A 42 -5.27 -10.87 3.13
N GLN A 43 -4.64 -10.81 1.95
CA GLN A 43 -3.22 -11.09 1.79
C GLN A 43 -2.35 -10.11 2.59
N GLU A 44 -2.63 -8.81 2.52
CA GLU A 44 -1.90 -7.80 3.27
C GLU A 44 -2.09 -7.96 4.79
N ALA A 45 -3.31 -8.25 5.24
CA ALA A 45 -3.58 -8.51 6.65
C ALA A 45 -2.80 -9.71 7.18
N ALA A 46 -2.76 -10.82 6.42
CA ALA A 46 -1.98 -12.00 6.77
C ALA A 46 -0.47 -11.72 6.79
N HIS A 47 0.03 -10.96 5.82
CA HIS A 47 1.43 -10.54 5.77
C HIS A 47 1.81 -9.71 7.01
N ARG A 48 1.03 -8.67 7.33
CA ARG A 48 1.28 -7.81 8.50
C ARG A 48 1.15 -8.55 9.83
N ALA A 49 0.19 -9.47 9.95
CA ALA A 49 0.08 -10.31 11.13
C ALA A 49 1.35 -11.14 11.33
N SER A 50 1.87 -11.74 10.25
CA SER A 50 3.12 -12.49 10.28
C SER A 50 4.33 -11.64 10.66
N GLU A 51 4.47 -10.43 10.10
CA GLU A 51 5.54 -9.50 10.48
C GLU A 51 5.45 -9.09 11.96
N LEU A 52 4.23 -8.86 12.46
CA LEU A 52 3.98 -8.57 13.87
C LEU A 52 4.40 -9.74 14.74
N ASP A 53 3.97 -10.96 14.44
CA ASP A 53 4.29 -12.17 15.21
C ASP A 53 5.80 -12.45 15.24
N GLN A 54 6.48 -12.22 14.11
CA GLN A 54 7.93 -12.36 13.99
C GLN A 54 8.73 -11.21 14.63
N GLY A 55 8.06 -10.11 15.01
CA GLY A 55 8.72 -8.94 15.58
C GLY A 55 9.56 -8.14 14.57
N LEU A 56 9.22 -8.23 13.28
CA LEU A 56 9.90 -7.52 12.19
C LEU A 56 9.53 -6.03 12.12
N VAL A 57 8.45 -5.64 12.80
CA VAL A 57 7.92 -4.27 12.79
C VAL A 57 7.84 -3.68 14.19
N GLN A 58 8.02 -2.37 14.30
CA GLN A 58 7.84 -1.65 15.56
C GLN A 58 6.34 -1.53 15.88
N ARG A 59 5.95 -2.06 17.03
CA ARG A 59 4.57 -2.01 17.52
C ARG A 59 4.29 -0.68 18.23
N ILE A 60 3.07 -0.17 18.07
CA ILE A 60 2.59 0.99 18.81
C ILE A 60 1.64 0.51 19.92
N PRO A 61 1.81 0.96 21.17
CA PRO A 61 0.88 0.64 22.25
C PRO A 61 -0.56 1.07 21.94
N ALA A 62 -1.54 0.22 22.28
CA ALA A 62 -2.94 0.44 21.92
C ALA A 62 -3.55 1.71 22.57
N ASP A 63 -3.05 2.13 23.73
CA ASP A 63 -3.46 3.37 24.41
C ASP A 63 -3.00 4.63 23.66
N VAL A 64 -1.81 4.60 23.05
CA VAL A 64 -1.29 5.68 22.20
C VAL A 64 -2.18 5.84 20.97
N VAL A 65 -2.42 4.74 20.25
CA VAL A 65 -3.29 4.73 19.05
C VAL A 65 -4.69 5.25 19.38
N ARG A 66 -5.28 4.78 20.49
CA ARG A 66 -6.63 5.21 20.90
C ARG A 66 -6.70 6.70 21.22
N ARG A 67 -5.69 7.24 21.92
CA ARG A 67 -5.63 8.66 22.26
C ARG A 67 -5.53 9.53 21.01
N GLU A 68 -4.69 9.14 20.06
CA GLU A 68 -4.53 9.87 18.78
C GLU A 68 -5.81 9.83 17.94
N ALA A 69 -6.44 8.65 17.81
CA ALA A 69 -7.72 8.53 17.10
C ALA A 69 -8.82 9.41 17.71
N GLN A 70 -8.90 9.48 19.05
CA GLN A 70 -9.85 10.37 19.73
C GLN A 70 -9.56 11.86 19.50
N ALA A 71 -8.29 12.24 19.33
CA ALA A 71 -7.93 13.63 19.06
C ALA A 71 -8.36 14.09 17.65
N LEU A 72 -8.38 13.18 16.67
CA LEU A 72 -8.81 13.47 15.29
C LEU A 72 -10.33 13.67 15.14
N LEU A 73 -11.12 13.22 16.12
CA LEU A 73 -12.59 13.32 16.12
C LEU A 73 -13.11 14.60 16.81
N LYS A 74 -12.22 15.47 17.28
CA LYS A 74 -12.57 16.77 17.88
C LYS A 74 -12.33 17.90 16.89
#